data_AF-D5BS24-F1
#
_entry.id   AF-D5BS24-F1
#
_cell.length_a   1.000
_cell.length_b   1.000
_cell.length_c   1.000
_cell.angle_alpha   90.00
_cell.angle_beta   90.00
_cell.angle_gamma   90.00
#
_symmetry.space_group_name_H-M   'P 1'
#
loop_
_entity.id
_entity.type
_entity.pdbx_description
1 polymer ?
#
loop_
_entity_poly.entity_id
_entity_poly.type
_entity_poly.pdbx_seq_one_letter_code
_entity_poly.pdbx_strand_id
1 'polypeptide(L)'
;MAKDKTIYDKLALKEKMLMMQKARGMKTLQEELTRVTSIKDQLKSIVDDTAIKKGETSVRELRSSNWYSAQIHEQLVTVENRTEFLSEEVGTQKKHIAEALHRHNKSLEKADERRRILREEREEKAATDVPRINRALADR
;
A
#
# COMPACT_ATOMS: atom_id res chain seq x y z
N MET A 1 -1.46 29.62 -19.77
CA MET A 1 -0.19 28.92 -20.06
C MET A 1 -0.12 27.68 -19.17
N ALA A 2 -0.43 26.49 -19.68
CA ALA A 2 -0.24 25.26 -18.91
C ALA A 2 1.27 25.12 -18.63
N LYS A 3 1.67 25.04 -17.36
CA LYS A 3 3.07 24.74 -17.01
C LYS A 3 3.43 23.40 -17.66
N ASP A 4 4.42 23.40 -18.54
CA ASP A 4 4.95 22.17 -19.12
C ASP A 4 5.38 21.24 -17.98
N LYS A 5 4.69 20.11 -17.83
CA LYS A 5 4.97 19.14 -16.77
C LYS A 5 6.35 18.54 -17.03
N THR A 6 7.22 18.63 -16.03
CA THR A 6 8.56 18.06 -16.09
C THR A 6 8.49 16.53 -16.14
N ILE A 7 9.59 15.86 -16.54
CA ILE A 7 9.68 14.39 -16.47
C ILE A 7 9.45 13.91 -15.03
N TYR A 8 9.94 14.66 -14.04
CA TYR A 8 9.76 14.35 -12.62
C TYR A 8 8.29 14.44 -12.17
N ASP A 9 7.50 15.36 -12.75
CA ASP A 9 6.05 15.41 -12.52
C ASP A 9 5.33 14.15 -13.02
N LYS A 10 5.76 13.63 -14.18
CA LYS A 10 5.22 12.37 -14.73
C LYS A 10 5.64 11.17 -13.87
N LEU A 11 6.87 11.15 -13.36
CA LEU A 11 7.36 10.13 -12.44
C LEU A 11 6.60 10.15 -11.10
N ALA A 12 6.38 11.33 -10.52
CA ALA A 12 5.57 11.47 -9.32
C ALA A 12 4.15 10.94 -9.57
N LEU A 13 3.51 11.31 -10.68
CA LEU A 13 2.18 10.79 -11.01
C LEU A 13 2.17 9.26 -11.14
N LYS A 14 3.19 8.67 -11.78
CA LYS A 14 3.33 7.21 -11.89
C LYS A 14 3.41 6.54 -10.51
N GLU A 15 4.28 7.03 -9.62
CA GLU A 15 4.43 6.48 -8.27
C GLU A 15 3.13 6.63 -7.46
N LYS A 16 2.43 7.76 -7.60
CA LYS A 16 1.11 7.96 -6.98
C LYS A 16 0.08 6.93 -7.44
N MET A 17 0.02 6.65 -8.75
CA MET A 17 -0.90 5.64 -9.28
C MET A 17 -0.57 4.24 -8.76
N LEU A 18 0.70 3.86 -8.73
CA LEU A 18 1.15 2.58 -8.17
C LEU A 18 0.75 2.46 -6.70
N MET A 19 0.96 3.51 -5.90
CA MET A 19 0.54 3.56 -4.51
C MET A 19 -0.97 3.35 -4.35
N MET A 20 -1.79 4.04 -5.15
CA MET A 20 -3.24 3.90 -5.11
C MET A 20 -3.71 2.49 -5.49
N GLN A 21 -3.09 1.89 -6.51
CA GLN A 21 -3.40 0.52 -6.92
C GLN A 21 -3.11 -0.48 -5.79
N LYS A 22 -1.96 -0.35 -5.12
CA LYS A 22 -1.58 -1.21 -3.99
C LYS A 22 -2.48 -0.97 -2.77
N ALA A 23 -2.78 0.29 -2.45
CA ALA A 23 -3.68 0.63 -1.36
C ALA A 23 -5.09 0.04 -1.54
N ARG A 24 -5.58 -0.04 -2.78
CA ARG A 24 -6.87 -0.69 -3.09
C ARG A 24 -6.87 -2.18 -2.76
N GLY A 25 -5.81 -2.90 -3.14
CA GLY A 25 -5.65 -4.32 -2.82
C GLY A 25 -5.46 -4.58 -1.32
N MET A 26 -4.77 -3.67 -0.63
CA MET A 26 -4.52 -3.76 0.81
C MET A 26 -5.81 -3.78 1.64
N LYS A 27 -6.84 -3.03 1.23
CA LYS A 27 -8.14 -3.06 1.92
C LYS A 27 -8.76 -4.46 1.90
N THR A 28 -8.78 -5.11 0.73
CA THR A 28 -9.31 -6.48 0.58
C THR A 28 -8.51 -7.48 1.39
N LEU A 29 -7.17 -7.38 1.39
CA LEU A 29 -6.30 -8.23 2.21
C LEU A 29 -6.58 -8.06 3.70
N GLN A 30 -6.78 -6.84 4.17
CA GLN A 30 -7.08 -6.55 5.57
C GLN A 30 -8.46 -7.09 5.99
N GLU A 31 -9.46 -6.98 5.12
CA GLU A 31 -10.79 -7.55 5.32
C GLU A 31 -10.76 -9.09 5.37
N GLU A 32 -9.99 -9.73 4.48
CA GLU A 32 -9.75 -11.17 4.49
C GLU A 32 -9.03 -11.60 5.78
N LEU A 33 -7.95 -10.91 6.17
CA LEU A 33 -7.22 -11.20 7.39
C LEU A 33 -8.15 -11.11 8.61
N THR A 34 -8.94 -10.05 8.71
CA THR A 34 -9.90 -9.87 9.82
C THR A 34 -10.93 -11.02 9.87
N ARG A 35 -11.47 -11.42 8.71
CA ARG A 35 -12.41 -12.54 8.62
C ARG A 35 -11.77 -13.87 9.04
N VAL A 36 -10.57 -14.16 8.55
CA VAL A 36 -9.87 -15.41 8.85
C VAL A 36 -9.46 -15.46 10.32
N THR A 37 -9.02 -14.36 10.91
CA THR A 37 -8.75 -14.26 12.36
C THR A 37 -10.03 -14.50 13.18
N SER A 38 -11.17 -13.92 12.78
CA SER A 38 -12.44 -14.17 13.45
C SER A 38 -12.85 -15.66 13.39
N ILE A 39 -12.64 -16.33 12.24
CA ILE A 39 -12.91 -17.77 12.11
C ILE A 39 -11.98 -18.57 13.02
N LYS A 40 -10.69 -18.19 13.09
CA LYS A 40 -9.72 -18.81 14.00
C LYS A 40 -10.20 -18.77 15.45
N ASP A 41 -10.65 -17.61 15.89
CA ASP A 41 -11.11 -17.41 17.27
C ASP A 41 -12.40 -18.20 17.55
N GLN A 42 -13.32 -18.26 16.58
CA GLN A 42 -14.53 -19.09 16.68
C GLN A 42 -14.20 -20.58 16.76
N LEU A 43 -13.29 -21.07 15.93
CA LEU A 43 -12.87 -22.48 15.97
C LEU A 43 -12.23 -22.83 17.32
N LYS A 44 -11.39 -21.93 17.88
CA LYS A 44 -10.83 -22.10 19.22
C LYS A 44 -11.92 -22.19 20.29
N SER A 45 -12.90 -21.29 20.27
CA SER A 45 -14.04 -21.35 21.19
C SER A 45 -14.81 -22.67 21.08
N ILE A 46 -15.01 -23.19 19.87
CA ILE A 46 -15.71 -24.47 19.68
C ILE A 46 -14.88 -25.63 20.25
N VAL A 47 -13.55 -25.63 20.12
CA VAL A 47 -12.69 -26.63 20.77
C VAL A 47 -12.87 -26.59 22.29
N ASP A 48 -12.86 -25.40 22.88
CA ASP A 48 -13.03 -25.22 24.32
C ASP A 48 -14.42 -25.67 24.79
N ASP A 49 -15.46 -25.41 24.01
CA ASP A 49 -16.85 -25.80 24.31
C ASP A 49 -17.12 -27.30 24.13
N THR A 50 -16.42 -27.94 23.19
CA THR A 50 -16.54 -29.38 22.89
C THR A 50 -15.64 -30.27 23.74
N ALA A 51 -14.84 -29.67 24.62
CA ALA A 51 -14.06 -30.40 25.62
C ALA A 51 -14.97 -31.26 26.50
N ILE A 52 -14.60 -32.53 26.66
CA ILE A 52 -15.38 -33.51 27.42
C ILE A 52 -15.50 -33.03 28.87
N LYS A 53 -16.72 -32.67 29.29
CA LYS A 53 -17.02 -32.25 30.66
C LYS A 53 -17.03 -33.48 31.58
N LYS A 54 -16.55 -33.33 32.82
CA LYS A 54 -16.59 -34.42 33.82
C LYS A 54 -18.05 -34.77 34.14
N GLY A 55 -18.46 -36.01 33.87
CA GLY A 55 -19.80 -36.54 34.13
C GLY A 55 -20.09 -37.83 33.35
N GLU A 56 -21.29 -38.40 33.52
CA GLU A 56 -21.76 -39.51 32.68
C GLU A 56 -21.83 -39.06 31.22
N THR A 57 -21.08 -39.73 30.35
CA THR A 57 -21.02 -39.42 28.91
C THR A 57 -21.25 -40.71 28.13
N SER A 58 -22.13 -40.67 27.12
CA SER A 58 -22.38 -41.82 26.27
C SER A 58 -21.18 -42.14 25.37
N VAL A 59 -20.93 -43.42 25.10
CA VAL A 59 -19.91 -43.87 24.13
C VAL A 59 -20.13 -43.21 22.75
N ARG A 60 -21.39 -42.96 22.37
CA ARG A 60 -21.73 -42.26 21.12
C ARG A 60 -21.26 -40.82 21.13
N GLU A 61 -21.45 -40.11 22.24
CA GLU A 61 -21.03 -38.71 22.42
C GLU A 61 -19.51 -38.57 22.39
N LEU A 62 -18.80 -39.51 23.03
CA LEU A 62 -17.33 -39.57 22.99
C LEU A 62 -16.81 -39.74 21.56
N ARG A 63 -17.42 -40.63 20.77
CA ARG A 63 -17.03 -40.83 19.36
C ARG A 63 -17.28 -39.60 18.49
N SER A 64 -18.45 -38.97 18.64
CA SER A 64 -18.75 -37.75 17.90
C SER A 64 -17.83 -36.59 18.30
N SER A 65 -17.58 -36.40 19.60
CA SER A 65 -16.68 -35.36 20.10
C SER A 65 -15.27 -35.54 19.55
N ASN A 66 -14.74 -36.77 19.54
CA ASN A 66 -13.41 -37.05 18.98
C ASN A 66 -13.35 -36.79 17.46
N TRP A 67 -14.38 -37.16 16.71
CA TRP A 67 -14.45 -36.89 15.27
C TRP A 67 -14.50 -35.39 14.97
N TYR A 68 -15.37 -34.65 15.65
CA TYR A 68 -15.45 -33.19 15.48
C TYR A 68 -14.17 -32.49 15.91
N SER A 69 -13.56 -32.90 17.03
CA SER A 69 -12.29 -32.36 17.51
C SER A 69 -11.17 -32.51 16.48
N ALA A 70 -11.01 -33.70 15.89
CA ALA A 70 -10.04 -33.94 14.84
C ALA A 70 -10.25 -33.02 13.62
N GLN A 71 -11.51 -32.86 13.19
CA GLN A 71 -11.85 -32.03 12.04
C GLN A 71 -11.65 -30.53 12.33
N ILE A 72 -11.97 -30.08 13.54
CA ILE A 72 -11.72 -28.70 13.97
C ILE A 72 -10.21 -28.43 14.01
N HIS A 73 -9.41 -29.36 14.53
CA HIS A 73 -7.95 -29.22 14.54
C HIS A 73 -7.36 -29.08 13.14
N GLU A 74 -7.81 -29.88 12.17
CA GLU A 74 -7.39 -29.76 10.77
C GLU A 74 -7.73 -28.37 10.17
N GLN A 75 -8.95 -27.89 10.43
CA GLN A 75 -9.37 -26.56 10.00
C GLN A 75 -8.56 -25.46 10.68
N LEU A 76 -8.23 -25.64 11.95
CA LEU A 76 -7.46 -24.67 12.73
C LEU A 76 -6.05 -24.51 12.14
N VAL A 77 -5.36 -25.61 11.81
CA VAL A 77 -4.06 -25.56 11.11
C VAL A 77 -4.17 -24.80 9.78
N THR A 78 -5.20 -25.10 8.99
CA THR A 78 -5.41 -24.43 7.69
C THR A 78 -5.63 -22.92 7.86
N VAL A 79 -6.46 -22.55 8.82
CA VAL A 79 -6.76 -21.15 9.13
C VAL A 79 -5.53 -20.43 9.68
N GLU A 80 -4.72 -21.09 10.51
CA GLU A 80 -3.48 -20.54 11.05
C GLU A 80 -2.47 -20.21 9.94
N ASN A 81 -2.21 -21.17 9.04
CA ASN A 81 -1.35 -20.93 7.87
C ASN A 81 -1.86 -19.77 7.02
N ARG A 82 -3.19 -19.68 6.84
CA ARG A 82 -3.80 -18.58 6.08
C ARG A 82 -3.65 -17.23 6.81
N THR A 83 -3.80 -17.20 8.13
CA THR A 83 -3.57 -15.96 8.91
C THR A 83 -2.12 -15.48 8.83
N GLU A 84 -1.16 -16.40 8.91
CA GLU A 84 0.26 -16.09 8.79
C GLU A 84 0.59 -15.52 7.42
N PHE A 85 0.19 -16.22 6.36
CA PHE A 85 0.37 -15.78 4.98
C PHE A 85 -0.24 -14.39 4.71
N LEU A 86 -1.49 -14.17 5.14
CA LEU A 86 -2.17 -12.87 4.95
C LEU A 86 -1.50 -11.75 5.75
N SER A 87 -0.99 -12.04 6.96
CA SER A 87 -0.26 -11.08 7.77
C SER A 87 1.05 -10.65 7.11
N GLU A 88 1.81 -11.60 6.58
CA GLU A 88 3.05 -11.33 5.83
C GLU A 88 2.80 -10.52 4.56
N GLU A 89 1.77 -10.88 3.79
CA GLU A 89 1.39 -10.17 2.56
C GLU A 89 0.98 -8.72 2.86
N VAL A 90 0.18 -8.50 3.93
CA VAL A 90 -0.16 -7.15 4.40
C VAL A 90 1.10 -6.36 4.79
N GLY A 91 2.03 -6.97 5.50
CA GLY A 91 3.32 -6.35 5.86
C GLY A 91 4.13 -5.93 4.63
N THR A 92 4.23 -6.82 3.64
CA THR A 92 4.94 -6.59 2.38
C THR A 92 4.29 -5.47 1.56
N GLN A 93 2.96 -5.47 1.45
CA GLN A 93 2.21 -4.40 0.76
C GLN A 93 2.43 -3.04 1.41
N LYS A 94 2.40 -2.96 2.75
CA LYS A 94 2.68 -1.73 3.50
C LYS A 94 4.08 -1.19 3.19
N LYS A 95 5.09 -2.07 3.17
CA LYS A 95 6.46 -1.69 2.82
C LYS A 95 6.54 -1.11 1.41
N HIS A 96 5.92 -1.75 0.42
CA HIS A 96 5.91 -1.25 -0.96
C HIS A 96 5.19 0.09 -1.11
N ILE A 97 4.10 0.30 -0.38
CA ILE A 97 3.39 1.59 -0.34
C ILE A 97 4.31 2.67 0.23
N ALA A 98 5.01 2.40 1.33
CA ALA A 98 5.96 3.34 1.93
C ALA A 98 7.13 3.68 0.99
N GLU A 99 7.68 2.69 0.29
CA GLU A 99 8.74 2.89 -0.71
C GLU A 99 8.24 3.74 -1.90
N ALA A 100 7.03 3.48 -2.38
CA ALA A 100 6.41 4.26 -3.46
C ALA A 100 6.16 5.72 -3.03
N LEU A 101 5.70 5.93 -1.79
CA LEU A 101 5.53 7.26 -1.20
C LEU A 101 6.86 8.01 -1.13
N HIS A 102 7.93 7.34 -0.70
CA HIS A 102 9.26 7.93 -0.66
C HIS A 102 9.74 8.33 -2.07
N ARG A 103 9.60 7.45 -3.07
CA ARG A 103 9.96 7.76 -4.47
C ARG A 103 9.10 8.87 -5.07
N HIS A 104 7.82 8.93 -4.71
CA HIS A 104 6.92 10.01 -5.10
C HIS A 104 7.41 11.36 -4.59
N ASN A 105 7.70 11.46 -3.29
CA ASN A 105 8.15 12.71 -2.67
C ASN A 105 9.49 13.17 -3.25
N LYS A 106 10.45 12.25 -3.41
CA LYS A 106 11.73 12.52 -4.06
C LYS A 106 11.56 13.03 -5.50
N SER A 107 10.55 12.53 -6.22
CA SER A 107 10.25 12.99 -7.58
C SER A 107 9.65 14.40 -7.57
N LEU A 108 8.81 14.73 -6.59
CA LEU A 108 8.30 16.10 -6.42
C LEU A 108 9.40 17.10 -6.09
N GLU A 109 10.31 16.76 -5.17
CA GLU A 109 11.46 17.59 -4.83
C GLU A 109 12.30 17.92 -6.07
N LYS A 110 12.59 16.90 -6.90
CA LYS A 110 13.33 17.09 -8.16
C LYS A 110 12.55 17.94 -9.17
N ALA A 111 11.23 17.80 -9.23
CA ALA A 111 10.40 18.62 -10.10
C ALA A 111 10.47 20.10 -9.70
N ASP A 112 10.42 20.39 -8.40
CA ASP A 112 10.48 21.75 -7.88
C ASP A 112 11.87 22.37 -8.05
N GLU A 113 12.94 21.61 -7.80
CA GLU A 113 14.31 22.05 -8.08
C GLU A 113 14.49 22.38 -9.56
N ARG A 114 14.01 21.53 -10.46
CA ARG A 114 14.09 21.79 -11.91
C ARG A 114 13.33 23.05 -12.32
N ARG A 115 12.17 23.31 -11.72
CA ARG A 115 11.40 24.55 -11.96
C ARG A 115 12.11 25.78 -11.39
N ARG A 116 12.86 25.64 -10.29
CA ARG A 116 13.69 26.74 -9.74
C ARG A 116 14.80 27.09 -10.72
N ILE A 117 15.60 26.11 -11.14
CA ILE A 117 16.68 26.28 -12.12
C ILE A 117 16.16 26.91 -13.42
N LEU A 118 15.05 26.40 -13.98
CA LEU A 118 14.47 26.94 -15.21
C LEU A 118 13.96 28.39 -15.07
N ARG A 119 13.60 28.83 -13.85
CA ARG A 119 13.23 30.23 -13.60
C ARG A 119 14.47 31.10 -13.53
N GLU A 120 15.49 30.67 -12.78
CA GLU A 120 16.78 31.35 -12.69
C GLU A 120 17.42 31.52 -14.08
N GLU A 121 17.45 30.47 -14.90
CA GLU A 121 17.96 30.53 -16.29
C GLU A 121 17.17 31.52 -17.17
N ARG A 122 15.86 31.68 -16.94
CA ARG A 122 15.02 32.65 -17.69
C ARG A 122 15.30 34.08 -17.24
N GLU A 123 15.46 34.29 -15.93
CA GLU A 123 15.81 35.59 -15.36
C GLU A 123 17.20 36.03 -15.79
N GLU A 124 18.19 35.13 -15.78
CA GLU A 124 19.55 35.40 -16.27
C GLU A 124 19.57 35.74 -17.76
N LYS A 125 18.83 34.98 -18.59
CA LYS A 125 18.68 35.30 -20.02
C LYS A 125 18.05 36.68 -20.22
N ALA A 126 16.99 37.01 -19.48
CA ALA A 126 16.33 38.31 -19.57
C ALA A 126 17.23 39.47 -19.11
N ALA A 127 18.09 39.24 -18.12
CA ALA A 127 19.06 40.25 -17.65
C ALA A 127 20.21 40.47 -18.63
N THR A 128 20.62 39.43 -19.36
CA THR A 128 21.72 39.48 -20.33
C THR A 128 21.26 39.99 -21.71
N ASP A 129 19.96 39.89 -22.00
CA ASP A 129 19.36 40.38 -23.25
C ASP A 129 19.18 41.90 -23.17
N VAL A 130 20.23 42.65 -23.56
CA VAL A 130 20.17 44.11 -23.69
C VAL A 130 19.18 44.45 -24.81
N PRO A 131 18.15 45.29 -24.59
CA PRO A 131 17.25 45.71 -25.65
C PRO A 131 18.07 46.36 -26.76
N ARG A 132 18.04 45.77 -27.97
CA ARG A 132 18.60 46.43 -29.16
C ARG A 132 17.78 47.67 -29.42
N ILE A 133 18.24 48.81 -28.90
CA ILE A 133 17.73 50.12 -29.28
C ILE A 133 18.03 50.24 -30.78
N ASN A 134 17.01 50.06 -31.61
CA ASN A 134 17.07 50.43 -33.02
C ASN A 134 17.31 51.94 -33.08
N ARG A 135 18.58 52.34 -33.07
CA ARG A 135 18.99 53.70 -33.35
C ARG A 135 18.87 53.85 -34.87
N ALA A 136 17.69 54.28 -35.31
CA ALA A 136 17.53 54.76 -36.67
C ALA A 136 18.55 55.87 -36.88
N LEU A 137 19.53 55.62 -37.76
CA LEU A 137 20.44 56.61 -38.29
C LEU A 137 19.58 57.67 -39.00
N ALA A 138 19.31 58.76 -38.30
CA ALA A 138 18.89 60.00 -38.91
C ALA A 138 20.14 60.68 -39.45
N ASP A 139 20.60 60.22 -40.62
CA ASP A 139 21.59 60.97 -41.41
C ASP A 139 20.83 62.04 -42.22
N ARG A 140 21.14 63.30 -41.90
CA ARG A 140 20.81 64.51 -42.63
C ARG A 140 21.92 64.86 -43.61
#